data_AF-A0A2T4AWU2-F1
#
_entry.id   AF-A0A2T4AWU2-F1
#
_cell.length_a   1.000
_cell.length_b   1.000
_cell.length_c   1.000
_cell.angle_alpha   90.00
_cell.angle_beta   90.00
_cell.angle_gamma   90.00
#
_symmetry.space_group_name_H-M   'P 1'
#
loop_
_entity.id
_entity.type
_entity.pdbx_description
1 polymer ?
#
loop_
_entity_poly.entity_id
_entity_poly.type
_entity_poly.pdbx_seq_one_letter_code
_entity_poly.pdbx_strand_id
1 'polypeptide(L)'
;EVSPNKRAGCTDAVCKKEGLKIQKGDLRFGSWTIINEHGSWRWKHWGCVSGSQLVNLQEACGNDPDNYDFDAIDGFDELQDEELKEKVKRCVRQGHIDPEDFNGVSLL
;
A
#
# COMPACT_ATOMS: atom_id res chain seq x y z
N GLU A 1 0.43 -4.36 5.58
CA GLU A 1 1.10 -5.53 6.21
C GLU A 1 2.41 -5.89 5.50
N VAL A 2 3.27 -6.64 6.18
CA VAL A 2 4.42 -7.33 5.59
C VAL A 2 3.95 -8.65 4.98
N SER A 3 4.31 -8.91 3.73
CA SER A 3 3.85 -10.08 2.99
C SER A 3 4.34 -11.39 3.63
N PRO A 4 3.44 -12.29 4.08
CA PRO A 4 3.86 -13.52 4.76
C PRO A 4 4.37 -14.61 3.79
N ASN A 5 4.12 -14.47 2.49
CA ASN A 5 4.47 -15.46 1.46
C ASN A 5 4.52 -14.84 0.05
N LYS A 6 4.97 -15.62 -0.95
CA LYS A 6 5.10 -15.23 -2.37
C LYS A 6 3.92 -15.70 -3.24
N ARG A 7 2.67 -15.47 -2.83
CA ARG A 7 1.49 -15.86 -3.63
C ARG A 7 0.82 -14.69 -4.35
N ALA A 8 0.77 -13.53 -3.70
CA ALA A 8 0.12 -12.34 -4.22
C ALA A 8 0.88 -11.78 -5.44
N GLY A 9 0.14 -11.50 -6.52
CA GLY A 9 0.63 -10.68 -7.63
C GLY A 9 0.24 -9.23 -7.41
N CYS A 10 1.10 -8.30 -7.82
CA CYS A 10 0.77 -6.89 -7.81
C CYS A 10 -0.28 -6.58 -8.88
N THR A 11 -1.30 -5.79 -8.53
CA THR A 11 -2.40 -5.44 -9.43
C THR A 11 -2.20 -4.10 -10.14
N ASP A 12 -1.07 -3.42 -9.90
CA ASP A 12 -0.65 -2.32 -10.78
C ASP A 12 -0.54 -2.80 -12.23
N ALA A 13 -0.93 -1.97 -13.19
CA ALA A 13 -1.04 -2.38 -14.59
C ALA A 13 0.28 -2.90 -15.17
N VAL A 14 1.41 -2.26 -14.84
CA VAL A 14 2.74 -2.66 -15.33
C VAL A 14 3.15 -3.98 -14.70
N CYS A 15 3.14 -4.06 -13.36
CA CYS A 15 3.51 -5.28 -12.64
C CYS A 15 2.59 -6.46 -12.95
N LYS A 16 1.30 -6.21 -13.17
CA LYS A 16 0.31 -7.24 -13.53
C LYS A 16 0.58 -7.79 -14.93
N LYS A 17 0.93 -6.93 -15.89
CA LYS A 17 1.31 -7.33 -17.25
C LYS A 17 2.56 -8.21 -17.24
N GLU A 18 3.52 -7.89 -16.39
CA GLU A 18 4.77 -8.65 -16.23
C GLU A 18 4.64 -9.86 -15.29
N GLY A 19 3.48 -10.06 -14.65
CA GLY A 19 3.25 -11.16 -13.73
C GLY A 19 4.08 -11.10 -12.44
N LEU A 20 4.52 -9.90 -12.04
CA LEU A 20 5.39 -9.72 -10.87
C LEU A 20 4.67 -10.09 -9.58
N LYS A 21 5.34 -10.93 -8.77
CA LYS A 21 4.89 -11.34 -7.45
C LYS A 21 5.49 -10.45 -6.37
N ILE A 22 4.72 -10.24 -5.31
CA ILE A 22 5.19 -9.63 -4.07
C ILE A 22 5.90 -10.73 -3.27
N GLN A 23 7.16 -10.52 -2.88
CA GLN A 23 7.95 -11.53 -2.17
C GLN A 23 7.52 -11.63 -0.69
N LYS A 24 7.98 -12.67 0.00
CA LYS A 24 7.85 -12.77 1.45
C LYS A 24 8.77 -11.72 2.09
N GLY A 25 8.25 -10.97 3.06
CA GLY A 25 8.99 -9.90 3.73
C GLY A 25 8.80 -8.51 3.11
N ASP A 26 8.22 -8.41 1.91
CA ASP A 26 7.94 -7.12 1.28
C ASP A 26 6.77 -6.41 1.99
N LEU A 27 6.90 -5.11 2.25
CA LEU A 27 5.76 -4.27 2.59
C LEU A 27 4.80 -4.22 1.40
N ARG A 28 3.53 -4.48 1.65
CA ARG A 28 2.48 -4.45 0.61
C ARG A 28 1.23 -3.73 1.07
N PHE A 29 0.49 -3.23 0.09
CA PHE A 29 -0.76 -2.53 0.29
C PHE A 29 -1.93 -3.33 -0.30
N GLY A 30 -2.97 -3.53 0.49
CA GLY A 30 -4.20 -4.20 0.08
C GLY A 30 -5.35 -3.20 -0.05
N SER A 31 -6.17 -3.33 -1.09
CA SER A 31 -7.47 -2.66 -1.18
C SER A 31 -8.56 -3.72 -1.32
N TRP A 32 -9.59 -3.63 -0.48
CA TRP A 32 -10.75 -4.51 -0.58
C TRP A 32 -11.62 -4.08 -1.76
N THR A 33 -12.00 -5.03 -2.60
CA THR A 33 -12.88 -4.78 -3.75
C THR A 33 -13.96 -5.85 -3.81
N ILE A 34 -15.19 -5.45 -4.13
CA ILE A 34 -16.30 -6.37 -4.36
C ILE A 34 -16.58 -6.38 -5.85
N ILE A 35 -16.52 -7.54 -6.48
CA ILE A 35 -16.83 -7.74 -7.91
C ILE A 35 -17.83 -8.88 -8.01
N ASN A 36 -18.98 -8.64 -8.62
CA ASN A 36 -20.06 -9.62 -8.74
C ASN A 36 -20.36 -10.30 -7.39
N GLU A 37 -20.59 -9.49 -6.34
CA GLU A 37 -20.87 -9.95 -4.96
C GLU A 37 -19.70 -10.66 -4.25
N HIS A 38 -18.59 -10.93 -4.94
CA HIS A 38 -17.41 -11.55 -4.36
C HIS A 38 -16.39 -10.50 -3.92
N GLY A 39 -16.23 -10.38 -2.60
CA GLY A 39 -15.19 -9.58 -1.97
C GLY A 39 -13.82 -10.24 -2.08
N SER A 40 -12.81 -9.46 -2.48
CA SER A 40 -11.42 -9.92 -2.55
C SER A 40 -10.44 -8.77 -2.36
N TRP A 41 -9.28 -9.10 -1.77
CA TRP A 41 -8.14 -8.20 -1.68
C TRP A 41 -7.42 -8.05 -3.02
N ARG A 42 -7.14 -6.80 -3.39
CA ARG A 42 -6.23 -6.44 -4.48
C ARG A 42 -4.94 -5.93 -3.88
N TRP A 43 -3.84 -6.62 -4.18
CA TRP A 43 -2.53 -6.34 -3.59
C TRP A 43 -1.65 -5.54 -4.55
N LYS A 44 -0.89 -4.60 -4.00
CA LYS A 44 0.19 -3.89 -4.69
C LYS A 44 1.49 -3.98 -3.91
N HIS A 45 2.62 -3.96 -4.61
CA HIS A 45 3.89 -3.58 -3.98
C HIS A 45 3.74 -2.20 -3.34
N TRP A 46 4.43 -1.93 -2.23
CA TRP A 46 4.45 -0.61 -1.62
C TRP A 46 4.80 0.49 -2.64
N GLY A 47 5.84 0.27 -3.44
CA GLY A 47 6.27 1.14 -4.54
C GLY A 47 5.25 1.42 -5.64
N CYS A 48 4.16 0.65 -5.73
CA CYS A 48 3.12 0.77 -6.75
C CYS A 48 1.84 1.45 -6.23
N VAL A 49 1.79 1.82 -4.95
CA VAL A 49 0.65 2.53 -4.36
C VAL A 49 0.56 3.92 -4.99
N SER A 50 -0.63 4.29 -5.47
CA SER A 50 -0.83 5.59 -6.12
C SER A 50 -1.05 6.70 -5.09
N GLY A 51 -0.80 7.95 -5.49
CA GLY A 51 -1.13 9.11 -4.66
C GLY A 51 -2.60 9.14 -4.25
N SER A 52 -3.53 8.76 -5.14
CA SER A 52 -4.95 8.65 -4.79
C SER A 52 -5.24 7.61 -3.71
N GLN A 53 -4.48 6.50 -3.65
CA GLN A 53 -4.64 5.52 -2.57
C GLN A 53 -4.12 6.07 -1.24
N LEU A 54 -3.07 6.89 -1.26
CA LEU A 54 -2.58 7.57 -0.06
C LEU A 54 -3.55 8.68 0.41
N VAL A 55 -4.18 9.42 -0.51
CA VAL A 55 -5.25 10.37 -0.17
C VAL A 55 -6.42 9.65 0.49
N ASN A 56 -6.84 8.48 -0.01
CA ASN A 56 -7.88 7.69 0.65
C ASN A 56 -7.47 7.25 2.07
N LEU A 57 -6.18 6.98 2.31
CA LEU A 57 -5.69 6.70 3.66
C LEU A 57 -5.71 7.96 4.54
N GLN A 58 -5.33 9.13 4.02
CA GLN A 58 -5.45 10.39 4.75
C GLN A 58 -6.91 10.61 5.19
N GLU A 59 -7.88 10.41 4.28
CA GLU A 59 -9.31 10.49 4.59
C GLU A 59 -9.73 9.48 5.66
N ALA A 60 -9.29 8.22 5.54
CA ALA A 60 -9.57 7.19 6.54
C ALA A 60 -8.97 7.53 7.92
N CYS A 61 -7.84 8.23 7.96
CA CYS A 61 -7.17 8.67 9.17
C CYS A 61 -7.70 10.02 9.71
N GLY A 62 -8.82 10.53 9.19
CA GLY A 62 -9.47 11.76 9.68
C GLY A 62 -9.14 13.05 8.91
N ASN A 63 -8.25 13.00 7.93
CA ASN A 63 -7.86 14.13 7.06
C ASN A 63 -7.36 15.38 7.81
N ASP A 64 -6.75 15.20 8.98
CA ASP A 64 -6.08 16.25 9.75
C ASP A 64 -4.56 16.00 9.74
N PRO A 65 -3.77 16.81 9.01
CA PRO A 65 -2.32 16.65 8.93
C PRO A 65 -1.59 16.64 10.29
N ASP A 66 -2.17 17.30 11.30
CA ASP A 66 -1.60 17.40 12.64
C ASP A 66 -2.07 16.26 13.55
N ASN A 67 -3.16 15.56 13.22
CA ASN A 67 -3.84 14.60 14.10
C ASN A 67 -4.32 13.31 13.39
N TYR A 68 -3.56 12.79 12.43
CA TYR A 68 -3.92 11.53 11.78
C TYR A 68 -4.02 10.35 12.77
N ASP A 69 -5.15 9.64 12.70
CA ASP A 69 -5.36 8.36 13.38
C ASP A 69 -4.92 7.21 12.48
N PHE A 70 -3.66 6.79 12.60
CA PHE A 70 -3.09 5.70 11.80
C PHE A 70 -3.63 4.32 12.17
N ASP A 71 -4.23 4.16 13.36
CA ASP A 71 -4.83 2.88 13.76
C ASP A 71 -6.11 2.58 12.96
N ALA A 72 -6.65 3.57 12.25
CA ALA A 72 -7.71 3.39 11.26
C ALA A 72 -7.25 2.61 10.00
N ILE A 73 -5.94 2.46 9.77
CA ILE A 73 -5.39 1.69 8.66
C ILE A 73 -5.33 0.21 9.04
N ASP A 74 -6.11 -0.63 8.35
CA ASP A 74 -6.14 -2.08 8.58
C ASP A 74 -4.74 -2.73 8.49
N GLY A 75 -4.35 -3.43 9.56
CA GLY A 75 -3.06 -4.11 9.72
C GLY A 75 -1.85 -3.19 9.93
N PHE A 76 -2.06 -1.92 10.32
CA PHE A 76 -0.98 -1.00 10.68
C PHE A 76 -0.39 -1.30 12.06
N ASP A 77 -1.23 -1.58 13.04
CA ASP A 77 -0.87 -2.00 14.40
C ASP A 77 -0.10 -3.33 14.42
N GLU A 78 -0.38 -4.22 13.46
CA GLU A 78 0.31 -5.51 13.26
C GLU A 78 1.74 -5.38 12.72
N LEU A 79 2.15 -4.21 12.24
CA LEU A 79 3.55 -3.98 11.84
C LEU A 79 4.43 -4.02 13.10
N GLN A 80 5.37 -4.96 13.17
CA GLN A 80 6.30 -5.05 14.31
C GLN A 80 7.52 -4.14 14.15
N ASP A 81 7.82 -3.75 12.91
CA ASP A 81 8.96 -2.91 12.57
C ASP A 81 8.54 -1.43 12.61
N GLU A 82 9.11 -0.69 13.56
CA GLU A 82 8.83 0.73 13.74
C GLU A 82 9.33 1.58 12.57
N GLU A 83 10.39 1.17 11.85
CA GLU A 83 10.83 1.88 10.64
C GLU A 83 9.80 1.75 9.53
N LEU A 84 9.16 0.59 9.40
CA LEU A 84 8.06 0.40 8.44
C LEU A 84 6.82 1.23 8.84
N LYS A 85 6.49 1.32 10.14
CA LYS A 85 5.42 2.21 10.60
C LYS A 85 5.72 3.66 10.23
N GLU A 86 6.91 4.16 10.55
CA GLU A 86 7.29 5.54 10.24
C GLU A 86 7.33 5.80 8.73
N LYS A 87 7.75 4.83 7.92
CA LYS A 87 7.65 4.90 6.46
C LYS A 87 6.21 5.05 5.99
N VAL A 88 5.28 4.23 6.48
CA VAL A 88 3.85 4.33 6.14
C VAL A 88 3.29 5.68 6.57
N LYS A 89 3.52 6.10 7.82
CA LYS A 89 3.04 7.40 8.34
C LYS A 89 3.55 8.56 7.49
N ARG A 90 4.85 8.56 7.14
CA ARG A 90 5.46 9.59 6.29
C ARG A 90 4.82 9.64 4.90
N CYS A 91 4.69 8.50 4.23
CA CYS A 91 4.08 8.43 2.90
C CYS A 91 2.61 8.88 2.90
N VAL A 92 1.84 8.51 3.94
CA VAL A 92 0.46 8.98 4.11
C VAL A 92 0.43 10.50 4.31
N ARG A 93 1.28 11.07 5.19
CA ARG A 93 1.33 12.53 5.41
C ARG A 93 1.68 13.31 4.14
N GLN A 94 2.67 12.84 3.35
CA GLN A 94 3.11 13.53 2.13
C GLN A 94 2.23 13.24 0.89
N GLY A 95 1.35 12.24 0.96
CA GLY A 95 0.43 11.87 -0.13
C GLY A 95 1.10 11.21 -1.34
N HIS A 96 2.36 10.78 -1.23
CA HIS A 96 3.10 10.06 -2.27
C HIS A 96 4.10 9.08 -1.66
N ILE A 97 4.50 8.08 -2.46
CA ILE A 97 5.51 7.09 -2.06
C ILE A 97 6.90 7.73 -2.12
N ASP A 98 7.76 7.36 -1.17
CA ASP A 98 9.15 7.80 -1.14
C ASP A 98 9.85 7.48 -2.48
N PRO A 99 10.67 8.39 -3.03
CA PRO A 99 11.31 8.19 -4.33
C PRO A 99 12.16 6.91 -4.43
N GLU A 100 12.76 6.47 -3.32
CA GLU A 100 13.56 5.24 -3.25
C GLU A 100 12.74 3.95 -3.33
N ASP A 101 11.47 4.00 -2.93
CA ASP A 101 10.54 2.87 -2.99
C ASP A 101 9.71 2.88 -4.27
N PHE A 102 9.65 4.03 -4.98
CA PHE A 102 8.74 4.21 -6.11
C PHE A 102 9.11 3.34 -7.31
N ASN A 103 8.21 2.44 -7.71
CA ASN A 103 8.42 1.53 -8.83
C ASN A 103 8.20 2.17 -10.22
N GLY A 104 7.84 3.45 -10.27
CA GLY A 104 7.63 4.17 -11.53
C GLY A 104 6.27 3.95 -12.18
N VAL A 105 5.91 4.85 -13.11
CA VAL A 105 5.12 4.49 -14.30
C VAL A 105 6.15 4.18 -15.37
N SER A 106 6.20 2.94 -15.88
CA SER A 106 7.07 2.61 -17.00
C SER A 106 6.72 3.49 -18.20
N LEU A 107 7.48 4.56 -18.43
CA LEU A 107 7.59 5.25 -19.70
C LEU A 107 8.58 4.46 -20.56
N LEU A 108 8.13 3.31 -21.05
CA LEU A 108 8.70 2.66 -22.23
C LEU A 108 7.72 2.82 -23.37
#